data_AF-A0A847E6P9-F1
#
_entry.id   AF-A0A847E6P9-F1
#
_cell.length_a   1.000
_cell.length_b   1.000
_cell.length_c   1.000
_cell.angle_alpha   90.00
_cell.angle_beta   90.00
_cell.angle_gamma   90.00
#
_symmetry.space_group_name_H-M   'P 1'
#
loop_
_entity.id
_entity.type
_entity.pdbx_description
1 polymer ?
#
loop_
_entity_poly.entity_id
_entity_poly.type
_entity_poly.pdbx_seq_one_letter_code
_entity_poly.pdbx_strand_id
1 'polypeptide(L)'
;MLIILHLVLMIAAVICLITGVGVAMFARKRKNWLKLHKVINTAGVIIGLAGAAMAFANVVTSAVNHLSGLHHRVGLLAILLFCFTLYLGFYSFKAANKTTVRATHRWSGRISLIAMITALILGLMMIGVL
;
A
#
# COMPACT_ATOMS: atom_id res chain seq x y z
N MET A 1 16.16 -5.88 14.51
CA MET A 1 14.99 -6.77 14.29
C MET A 1 13.82 -6.03 13.61
N LEU A 2 13.35 -4.91 14.17
CA LEU A 2 12.16 -4.19 13.67
C LEU A 2 12.29 -3.71 12.21
N ILE A 3 13.46 -3.23 11.79
CA ILE A 3 13.69 -2.81 10.39
C ILE A 3 13.65 -4.00 9.41
N ILE A 4 14.14 -5.18 9.80
CA ILE A 4 14.06 -6.38 8.95
C ILE A 4 12.60 -6.80 8.80
N LEU A 5 11.84 -6.80 9.90
CA LEU A 5 10.40 -7.08 9.85
C LEU A 5 9.65 -6.04 9.00
N HIS A 6 9.97 -4.75 9.15
CA HIS A 6 9.46 -3.70 8.29
C HIS A 6 9.71 -4.01 6.81
N LEU A 7 10.95 -4.30 6.42
CA LEU A 7 11.32 -4.60 5.04
C LEU A 7 10.52 -5.78 4.47
N VAL A 8 10.51 -6.92 5.17
CA VAL A 8 9.81 -8.13 4.72
C VAL A 8 8.30 -7.89 4.59
N LEU A 9 7.69 -7.22 5.57
CA LEU A 9 6.27 -6.88 5.53
C LEU A 9 5.95 -5.92 4.39
N MET A 10 6.78 -4.89 4.15
CA MET A 10 6.56 -3.94 3.06
C MET A 10 6.70 -4.60 1.68
N ILE A 11 7.66 -5.52 1.49
CA ILE A 11 7.77 -6.32 0.27
C ILE A 11 6.51 -7.18 0.06
N ALA A 12 6.09 -7.90 1.10
CA ALA A 12 4.88 -8.73 1.05
C ALA A 12 3.63 -7.89 0.73
N ALA A 13 3.49 -6.71 1.34
CA ALA A 13 2.41 -5.77 1.06
C ALA A 13 2.41 -5.31 -0.40
N VAL A 14 3.58 -4.94 -0.96
CA VAL A 14 3.71 -4.54 -2.37
C VAL A 14 3.32 -5.69 -3.30
N ILE A 15 3.77 -6.92 -3.03
CA ILE A 15 3.40 -8.11 -3.82
C ILE A 15 1.88 -8.31 -3.79
N CYS A 16 1.24 -8.21 -2.62
CA CYS A 16 -0.22 -8.27 -2.51
C CYS A 16 -0.89 -7.16 -3.34
N LEU A 17 -0.46 -5.90 -3.20
CA LEU A 17 -1.07 -4.77 -3.91
C LEU A 17 -0.91 -4.88 -5.43
N ILE A 18 0.27 -5.28 -5.93
CA ILE A 18 0.50 -5.55 -7.36
C ILE A 18 -0.44 -6.65 -7.83
N THR A 19 -0.55 -7.75 -7.07
CA THR A 19 -1.39 -8.88 -7.43
C THR A 19 -2.87 -8.48 -7.45
N GLY A 20 -3.35 -7.76 -6.43
CA GLY A 20 -4.74 -7.31 -6.35
C GLY A 20 -5.10 -6.32 -7.46
N VAL A 21 -4.22 -5.38 -7.78
CA VAL A 21 -4.38 -4.47 -8.93
C VAL A 21 -4.35 -5.25 -10.25
N GLY A 22 -3.42 -6.20 -10.41
CA GLY A 22 -3.33 -7.10 -11.56
C GLY A 22 -4.61 -7.91 -11.79
N VAL A 23 -5.20 -8.46 -10.73
CA VAL A 23 -6.50 -9.16 -10.80
C VAL A 23 -7.60 -8.23 -11.33
N ALA A 24 -7.65 -6.98 -10.87
CA ALA A 24 -8.63 -6.01 -11.33
C ALA A 24 -8.39 -5.49 -12.76
N MET A 25 -7.17 -5.62 -13.30
CA MET A 25 -6.84 -5.23 -14.67
C MET A 25 -7.05 -6.37 -15.67
N PHE A 26 -6.56 -7.58 -15.34
CA PHE A 26 -6.44 -8.67 -16.30
C PHE A 26 -7.45 -9.80 -16.07
N ALA A 27 -7.91 -9.99 -14.84
CA ALA A 27 -8.73 -11.16 -14.47
C ALA A 27 -10.23 -10.86 -14.33
N ARG A 28 -10.73 -9.71 -14.83
CA ARG A 28 -12.15 -9.32 -14.72
C ARG A 28 -13.15 -10.33 -15.29
N LYS A 29 -12.73 -11.17 -16.23
CA LYS A 29 -13.56 -12.23 -16.81
C LYS A 29 -13.80 -13.41 -15.85
N ARG A 30 -13.01 -13.56 -14.78
CA ARG A 30 -13.17 -14.64 -13.79
C ARG A 30 -14.31 -14.33 -12.83
N LYS A 31 -15.19 -15.31 -12.57
CA LYS A 31 -16.36 -15.15 -11.66
C LYS A 31 -16.03 -14.55 -10.29
N ASN A 32 -14.84 -14.86 -9.74
CA ASN A 32 -14.42 -14.45 -8.39
C ASN A 32 -13.45 -13.26 -8.37
N TRP A 33 -13.26 -12.54 -9.48
CA TRP A 33 -12.23 -11.49 -9.59
C TRP A 33 -12.36 -10.41 -8.51
N LEU A 34 -13.59 -9.97 -8.21
CA LEU A 34 -13.83 -8.90 -7.25
C LEU A 34 -13.55 -9.36 -5.82
N LYS A 35 -13.92 -10.60 -5.47
CA LYS A 35 -13.60 -11.21 -4.18
C LYS A 35 -12.10 -11.32 -4.01
N LEU A 36 -11.39 -11.82 -5.03
CA LEU A 36 -9.94 -11.98 -5.00
C LEU A 36 -9.22 -10.62 -4.89
N HIS A 37 -9.60 -9.64 -5.71
CA HIS A 37 -9.08 -8.27 -5.63
C HIS A 37 -9.26 -7.69 -4.22
N LYS A 38 -10.46 -7.80 -3.67
CA LYS A 38 -10.80 -7.28 -2.33
C LYS A 38 -9.97 -7.95 -1.24
N VAL A 39 -9.91 -9.28 -1.21
CA VAL A 39 -9.18 -10.03 -0.17
C VAL A 39 -7.69 -9.73 -0.24
N ILE A 40 -7.08 -9.83 -1.43
CA ILE A 40 -5.64 -9.62 -1.59
C ILE A 40 -5.26 -8.17 -1.24
N ASN A 41 -5.99 -7.17 -1.72
CA ASN A 41 -5.65 -5.79 -1.39
C ASN A 41 -5.90 -5.45 0.08
N THR A 42 -6.97 -5.98 0.68
CA THR A 42 -7.21 -5.77 2.13
C THR A 42 -6.10 -6.41 2.96
N ALA A 43 -5.65 -7.61 2.61
CA ALA A 43 -4.51 -8.25 3.25
C ALA A 43 -3.22 -7.42 3.06
N GLY A 44 -2.96 -6.95 1.84
CA GLY A 44 -1.82 -6.07 1.55
C GLY A 44 -1.83 -4.78 2.38
N VAL A 45 -2.99 -4.16 2.57
CA VAL A 45 -3.16 -2.99 3.46
C VAL A 45 -2.81 -3.36 4.90
N ILE A 46 -3.36 -4.44 5.44
CA ILE A 46 -3.12 -4.85 6.83
C ILE A 46 -1.63 -5.15 7.05
N ILE A 47 -0.99 -5.88 6.12
CA ILE A 47 0.44 -6.19 6.16
C ILE A 47 1.26 -4.90 6.08
N GLY A 48 0.90 -3.98 5.18
CA GLY A 48 1.59 -2.69 5.03
C GLY A 48 1.48 -1.80 6.27
N LEU A 49 0.31 -1.76 6.91
CA LEU A 49 0.12 -1.06 8.18
C LEU A 49 0.95 -1.68 9.31
N ALA A 50 1.00 -3.01 9.39
CA ALA A 50 1.88 -3.69 10.35
C ALA A 50 3.36 -3.37 10.08
N GLY A 51 3.79 -3.37 8.82
CA GLY A 51 5.14 -2.95 8.42
C GLY A 51 5.45 -1.51 8.83
N ALA A 52 4.53 -0.58 8.57
CA ALA A 52 4.70 0.82 8.99
C ALA A 52 4.74 0.98 10.52
N ALA A 53 3.97 0.18 11.27
CA ALA A 53 4.04 0.15 12.73
C ALA A 53 5.43 -0.30 13.22
N MET A 54 6.06 -1.28 12.56
CA MET A 54 7.43 -1.70 12.90
C MET A 54 8.45 -0.57 12.66
N ALA A 55 8.33 0.17 11.56
CA ALA A 55 9.19 1.32 11.30
C ALA A 55 8.97 2.43 12.33
N PHE A 56 7.72 2.76 12.64
CA PHE A 56 7.38 3.76 13.64
C PHE A 56 7.96 3.39 15.01
N ALA A 57 7.75 2.15 15.47
CA ALA A 57 8.30 1.65 16.72
C ALA A 57 9.84 1.75 16.74
N ASN A 58 10.51 1.41 15.62
CA ASN A 58 11.96 1.54 15.52
C ASN A 58 12.45 2.99 15.67
N VAL A 59 11.75 3.96 15.08
CA VAL A 59 12.11 5.38 15.21
C VAL A 59 11.96 5.84 16.66
N VAL A 60 10.85 5.49 17.31
CA VAL A 60 10.59 5.83 18.72
C VAL A 60 11.67 5.26 19.64
N THR A 61 12.07 3.99 19.44
CA THR A 61 13.09 3.36 20.29
C THR A 61 14.52 3.84 20.00
N SER A 62 14.77 4.37 18.81
CA SER A 62 16.12 4.80 18.39
C SER A 62 16.38 6.30 18.62
N ALA A 63 15.40 7.05 19.12
CA ALA A 63 15.46 8.52 19.28
C ALA A 63 15.88 9.29 17.99
N VAL A 64 15.63 8.69 16.82
CA VAL A 64 15.93 9.30 15.52
C VAL A 64 14.78 10.22 15.13
N ASN A 65 15.08 11.31 14.40
CA ASN A 65 14.05 12.22 13.91
C ASN A 65 13.09 11.51 12.93
N HIS A 66 11.79 11.61 13.21
CA HIS A 66 10.74 11.19 12.27
C HIS A 66 10.81 12.01 10.97
N LEU A 67 10.52 11.38 9.83
CA LEU A 67 10.32 12.05 8.51
C LEU A 67 11.52 12.85 7.96
N SER A 68 12.73 12.59 8.45
CA SER A 68 13.97 13.26 8.01
C SER A 68 14.36 12.96 6.55
N GLY A 69 14.11 11.73 6.07
CA GLY A 69 14.48 11.28 4.72
C GLY A 69 13.32 11.27 3.72
N LEU A 70 13.67 11.28 2.43
CA LEU A 70 12.71 11.16 1.32
C LEU A 70 11.88 9.87 1.40
N HIS A 71 12.52 8.73 1.72
CA HIS A 71 11.82 7.45 1.93
C HIS A 71 10.70 7.57 2.97
N HIS A 72 10.94 8.23 4.09
CA HIS A 72 9.95 8.37 5.16
C HIS A 72 8.72 9.17 4.69
N ARG A 73 8.94 10.26 3.94
CA ARG A 73 7.87 11.13 3.44
C ARG A 73 7.05 10.44 2.35
N VAL A 74 7.71 9.80 1.39
CA VAL A 74 7.05 9.04 0.32
C VAL A 74 6.33 7.83 0.90
N GLY A 75 6.92 7.13 1.87
CA GLY A 75 6.30 6.01 2.58
C GLY A 75 5.03 6.41 3.33
N LEU A 76 5.05 7.53 4.05
CA LEU A 76 3.85 8.04 4.72
C LEU A 76 2.75 8.40 3.71
N LEU A 77 3.10 9.11 2.63
CA LEU A 77 2.15 9.45 1.57
C LEU A 77 1.56 8.18 0.95
N ALA A 78 2.37 7.16 0.68
CA ALA A 78 1.92 5.89 0.12
C ALA A 78 0.93 5.18 1.05
N ILE A 79 1.21 5.16 2.36
CA ILE A 79 0.32 4.58 3.39
C ILE A 79 -1.03 5.27 3.41
N LEU A 80 -1.03 6.61 3.45
CA LEU A 80 -2.26 7.40 3.44
C LEU A 80 -3.08 7.17 2.16
N LEU A 81 -2.41 7.18 1.01
CA LEU A 81 -3.07 6.98 -0.29
C LEU A 81 -3.70 5.59 -0.39
N PHE A 82 -3.01 4.51 -0.03
CA PHE A 82 -3.62 3.18 -0.15
C PHE A 82 -4.73 2.96 0.89
N CYS A 83 -4.64 3.53 2.09
CA CYS A 83 -5.72 3.48 3.07
C CYS A 83 -6.97 4.19 2.52
N PHE A 84 -6.78 5.35 1.91
CA PHE A 84 -7.83 6.07 1.21
C PHE A 84 -8.41 5.27 0.03
N THR A 85 -7.57 4.64 -0.79
CA THR A 85 -8.03 3.75 -1.86
C THR A 85 -8.85 2.58 -1.33
N LEU A 86 -8.44 1.95 -0.23
CA LEU A 86 -9.17 0.87 0.41
C LEU A 86 -10.56 1.35 0.87
N TYR A 87 -10.60 2.48 1.57
CA TYR A 87 -11.85 3.14 1.96
C TYR A 87 -12.77 3.36 0.76
N LEU A 88 -12.27 3.97 -0.32
CA LEU A 88 -13.04 4.17 -1.55
C LEU A 88 -13.54 2.86 -2.16
N GLY A 89 -12.75 1.79 -2.06
CA GLY A 89 -13.13 0.45 -2.53
C GLY A 89 -14.41 -0.04 -1.87
N PHE A 90 -14.48 0.04 -0.53
CA PHE A 90 -15.68 -0.32 0.22
C PHE A 90 -16.81 0.69 0.07
N TYR A 91 -16.49 1.99 0.06
CA TYR A 91 -17.48 3.05 -0.07
C TYR A 91 -18.17 3.05 -1.44
N SER A 92 -17.48 2.59 -2.50
CA SER A 92 -18.03 2.52 -3.87
C SER A 92 -19.31 1.68 -4.01
N PHE A 93 -19.59 0.79 -3.05
CA PHE A 93 -20.82 0.00 -3.02
C PHE A 93 -22.01 0.78 -2.46
N LYS A 94 -21.77 1.78 -1.61
CA LYS A 94 -22.79 2.58 -0.91
C LYS A 94 -22.94 4.01 -1.46
N ALA A 95 -21.97 4.49 -2.24
CA ALA A 95 -21.95 5.85 -2.74
C ALA A 95 -23.17 6.18 -3.61
N ALA A 96 -23.68 7.42 -3.46
CA ALA A 96 -24.72 7.97 -4.34
C ALA A 96 -24.21 8.07 -5.79
N ASN A 97 -23.03 8.67 -5.98
CA ASN A 97 -22.36 8.73 -7.28
C ASN A 97 -21.32 7.61 -7.45
N LYS A 98 -21.79 6.41 -7.79
CA LYS A 98 -20.95 5.21 -7.93
C LYS A 98 -19.92 5.32 -9.05
N THR A 99 -20.23 6.00 -10.15
CA THR A 99 -19.33 6.15 -11.30
C THR A 99 -18.10 6.98 -10.93
N THR A 100 -18.30 8.14 -10.30
CA THR A 100 -17.21 9.00 -9.84
C THR A 100 -16.36 8.29 -8.78
N VAL A 101 -16.98 7.72 -7.75
CA VAL A 101 -16.23 7.03 -6.67
C VAL A 101 -15.41 5.85 -7.20
N ARG A 102 -15.94 5.07 -8.16
CA ARG A 102 -15.19 3.99 -8.80
C ARG A 102 -14.04 4.51 -9.67
N ALA A 103 -14.21 5.65 -10.34
CA ALA A 103 -13.13 6.29 -11.08
C ALA A 103 -12.02 6.76 -10.13
N THR A 104 -12.38 7.43 -9.03
CA THR A 104 -11.43 7.86 -7.99
C THR A 104 -10.73 6.67 -7.34
N HIS A 105 -11.45 5.59 -7.02
CA HIS A 105 -10.84 4.36 -6.49
C HIS A 105 -9.80 3.78 -7.45
N ARG A 106 -10.10 3.70 -8.75
CA ARG A 106 -9.16 3.16 -9.76
C ARG A 106 -7.92 4.04 -9.92
N TRP A 107 -8.08 5.35 -10.02
CA TRP A 107 -6.95 6.28 -10.15
C TRP A 107 -6.12 6.33 -8.87
N SER A 108 -6.76 6.49 -7.71
CA SER A 108 -6.05 6.46 -6.43
C SER A 108 -5.32 5.14 -6.21
N GLY A 109 -5.88 3.99 -6.63
CA GLY A 109 -5.20 2.71 -6.51
C GLY A 109 -3.93 2.59 -7.36
N ARG A 110 -3.92 3.16 -8.58
CA ARG A 110 -2.71 3.22 -9.41
C ARG A 110 -1.65 4.14 -8.81
N ILE A 111 -2.06 5.32 -8.37
CA ILE A 111 -1.15 6.30 -7.75
C ILE A 111 -0.57 5.73 -6.45
N SER A 112 -1.40 5.10 -5.62
CA SER A 112 -0.96 4.42 -4.39
C SER A 112 0.04 3.32 -4.67
N LEU A 113 -0.21 2.49 -5.70
CA LEU A 113 0.70 1.42 -6.07
C LEU A 113 2.05 1.96 -6.53
N ILE A 114 2.06 3.01 -7.36
CA ILE A 114 3.29 3.69 -7.79
C ILE A 114 4.03 4.23 -6.56
N ALA A 115 3.33 4.95 -5.66
CA ALA A 115 3.93 5.49 -4.45
C ALA A 115 4.52 4.40 -3.54
N MET A 116 3.85 3.26 -3.38
CA MET A 116 4.35 2.12 -2.61
C MET A 116 5.60 1.50 -3.23
N ILE A 117 5.64 1.35 -4.56
CA ILE A 117 6.82 0.84 -5.28
C ILE A 117 7.98 1.85 -5.17
N THR A 118 7.73 3.15 -5.34
CA THR A 118 8.74 4.19 -5.16
C THR A 118 9.29 4.20 -3.74
N ALA A 119 8.43 4.09 -2.72
CA ALA A 119 8.85 4.00 -1.32
C ALA A 119 9.74 2.77 -1.08
N LEU A 120 9.38 1.61 -1.65
CA LEU A 120 10.18 0.39 -1.56
C LEU A 120 11.56 0.56 -2.21
N ILE A 121 11.62 1.11 -3.42
CA ILE A 121 12.89 1.38 -4.12
C ILE A 121 13.77 2.31 -3.29
N LEU A 122 13.22 3.43 -2.79
CA LEU A 122 13.96 4.36 -1.93
C LEU A 122 14.47 3.67 -0.66
N GLY A 123 13.68 2.76 -0.06
CA GLY A 123 14.09 1.99 1.10
C GLY A 123 15.24 1.03 0.81
N LEU A 124 15.21 0.36 -0.36
CA LEU A 124 16.29 -0.52 -0.81
C LEU A 124 17.58 0.24 -1.13
N MET A 125 17.48 1.44 -1.72
CA MET A 125 18.62 2.33 -1.97
C MET A 125 19.28 2.80 -0.66
N MET A 126 18.48 3.14 0.35
CA MET A 126 19.00 3.55 1.66
C MET A 126 19.86 2.49 2.35
N ILE A 127 19.61 1.20 2.06
CA ILE A 127 20.36 0.08 2.63
C ILE A 127 21.41 -0.49 1.64
N GLY A 128 21.63 0.16 0.49
CA GLY A 128 22.65 -0.21 -0.49
C GLY A 128 22.36 -1.49 -1.28
N VAL A 129 21.10 -1.92 -1.36
CA VAL A 129 20.69 -3.08 -2.17
C VAL A 129 20.48 -2.69 -3.65
N LEU A 130 20.09 -1.45 -3.91
CA LEU A 130 19.97 -0.81 -5.23
C LEU A 130 20.85 0.45 -5.25
#